data_AF-A0A2N1U2H3-F1
#
_entry.id   AF-A0A2N1U2H3-F1
#
_cell.length_a   1.000
_cell.length_b   1.000
_cell.length_c   1.000
_cell.angle_alpha   90.00
_cell.angle_beta   90.00
_cell.angle_gamma   90.00
#
_symmetry.space_group_name_H-M   'P 1'
#
loop_
_entity.id
_entity.type
_entity.pdbx_description
1 polymer ?
#
loop_
_entity_poly.entity_id
_entity_poly.type
_entity_poly.pdbx_seq_one_letter_code
_entity_poly.pdbx_strand_id
1 'polypeptide(L)'
;MINKRFLIIVAALCVVFFAGSEAYMASSEDDRIMHSPIAPIYGRKSEANFYSMLNNSGREYRGWVRDGRNYLARREYEQAIWAFRKAVKLQPAAEETRFLLAWTYEKRGLEGLPGDSTDWDALAIREYTAAIELADHLPARFNLALLHRRHDRFTEARRHLEHIVLIDNKSSLAKRASVELSALFAQDMRPRSISTTFRDSSNE
;
A
#
# COMPACT_ATOMS: atom_id res chain seq x y z
N MET A 1 -50.49 -23.41 12.70
CA MET A 1 -51.46 -23.05 11.65
C MET A 1 -50.93 -21.85 10.89
N ILE A 2 -50.44 -22.04 9.66
CA ILE A 2 -49.88 -20.95 8.83
C ILE A 2 -51.03 -20.06 8.35
N ASN A 3 -50.89 -18.75 8.56
CA ASN A 3 -51.92 -17.77 8.29
C ASN A 3 -52.11 -17.59 6.78
N LYS A 4 -53.33 -17.81 6.26
CA LYS A 4 -53.64 -17.73 4.81
C LYS A 4 -53.21 -16.42 4.15
N ARG A 5 -53.17 -15.31 4.91
CA ARG A 5 -52.71 -14.00 4.43
C ARG A 5 -51.20 -13.95 4.15
N PHE A 6 -50.39 -14.69 4.93
CA PHE A 6 -48.94 -14.79 4.73
C PHE A 6 -48.61 -15.59 3.46
N LEU A 7 -49.35 -16.66 3.20
CA LEU A 7 -49.16 -17.49 2.01
C LEU A 7 -49.43 -16.71 0.69
N ILE A 8 -50.43 -15.84 0.69
CA ILE A 8 -50.79 -15.02 -0.49
C ILE A 8 -49.71 -13.97 -0.79
N ILE A 9 -49.12 -13.36 0.24
CA ILE A 9 -48.06 -12.35 0.08
C ILE A 9 -46.78 -12.99 -0.46
N VAL A 10 -46.42 -14.19 0.03
CA VAL A 10 -45.25 -14.93 -0.46
C VAL A 10 -45.46 -15.38 -1.90
N ALA A 11 -46.65 -15.88 -2.25
CA ALA A 11 -46.97 -16.27 -3.62
C ALA A 11 -46.91 -15.08 -4.60
N ALA A 12 -47.39 -13.90 -4.20
CA ALA A 12 -47.33 -12.70 -5.03
C ALA A 12 -45.88 -12.21 -5.27
N LEU A 13 -45.01 -12.33 -4.27
CA LEU A 13 -43.58 -11.99 -4.40
C LEU A 13 -42.82 -12.97 -5.32
N CYS A 14 -43.15 -14.26 -5.29
CA CYS A 14 -42.52 -15.25 -6.17
C CYS A 14 -42.87 -15.07 -7.65
N VAL A 15 -44.10 -14.63 -7.97
CA VAL A 15 -44.53 -14.39 -9.37
C VAL A 15 -43.80 -13.20 -10.00
N VAL A 16 -43.53 -12.14 -9.22
CA VAL A 16 -42.75 -10.99 -9.70
C VAL A 16 -41.28 -11.36 -9.94
N PHE A 17 -40.74 -12.31 -9.17
CA PHE A 17 -39.35 -12.77 -9.32
C PHE A 17 -39.16 -13.71 -10.52
N PHE A 18 -40.16 -14.55 -10.85
CA PHE A 18 -40.09 -15.47 -11.98
C PHE A 18 -40.48 -14.84 -13.33
N ALA A 19 -41.36 -13.85 -13.37
CA ALA A 19 -41.67 -13.15 -14.63
C ALA A 19 -40.47 -12.36 -15.20
N GLY A 20 -39.48 -12.03 -14.36
CA GLY A 20 -38.24 -11.39 -14.80
C GLY A 20 -37.19 -12.35 -15.37
N SER A 21 -37.30 -13.67 -15.13
CA SER A 21 -36.26 -14.63 -15.54
C SER A 21 -36.45 -15.20 -16.95
N GLU A 22 -37.67 -15.21 -17.49
CA GLU A 22 -37.90 -15.66 -18.88
C GLU A 22 -37.34 -14.68 -19.92
N ALA A 23 -37.34 -13.37 -19.63
CA ALA A 23 -36.67 -12.38 -20.49
C ALA A 23 -35.13 -12.47 -20.43
N TYR A 24 -34.58 -13.12 -19.40
CA TYR A 24 -33.14 -13.24 -19.17
C TYR A 24 -32.51 -14.42 -19.93
N MET A 25 -33.28 -15.46 -20.26
CA MET A 25 -32.76 -16.68 -20.89
C MET A 25 -32.76 -16.65 -22.42
N ALA A 26 -33.21 -15.56 -23.06
CA ALA A 26 -33.36 -15.46 -24.52
C ALA A 26 -32.16 -14.82 -25.26
N SER A 27 -31.04 -14.50 -24.58
CA SER A 27 -29.85 -13.92 -25.22
C SER A 27 -28.59 -14.75 -24.95
N SER A 28 -28.52 -15.93 -25.56
CA SER A 28 -27.28 -16.60 -25.99
C SER A 28 -26.87 -15.98 -27.33
N GLU A 29 -25.64 -15.58 -27.67
CA GLU A 29 -24.27 -15.88 -27.26
C GLU A 29 -23.42 -14.75 -27.89
N ASP A 30 -22.63 -14.00 -27.14
CA ASP A 30 -21.29 -13.56 -27.60
C ASP A 30 -20.48 -13.00 -26.41
N ASP A 31 -19.30 -13.58 -26.23
CA ASP A 31 -18.42 -13.47 -25.07
C ASP A 31 -17.65 -12.14 -25.03
N ARG A 32 -18.14 -11.15 -24.27
CA ARG A 32 -17.30 -10.05 -23.76
C ARG A 32 -17.77 -9.62 -22.37
N ILE A 33 -16.96 -9.99 -21.37
CA ILE A 33 -16.92 -9.51 -19.98
C ILE A 33 -17.78 -8.26 -19.74
N MET A 34 -18.86 -8.44 -18.99
CA MET A 34 -19.78 -7.43 -18.42
C MET A 34 -19.40 -5.96 -18.65
N HIS A 35 -19.76 -5.41 -19.80
CA HIS A 35 -20.31 -4.07 -19.82
C HIS A 35 -21.81 -4.24 -19.71
N SER A 36 -22.34 -4.27 -18.48
CA SER A 36 -23.76 -3.95 -18.31
C SER A 36 -23.98 -2.65 -19.07
N PRO A 37 -24.88 -2.57 -20.07
CA PRO A 37 -25.12 -1.32 -20.77
C PRO A 37 -25.54 -0.33 -19.70
N ILE A 38 -24.68 0.65 -19.43
CA ILE A 38 -24.98 1.73 -18.52
C ILE A 38 -26.20 2.40 -19.12
N ALA A 39 -27.33 2.35 -18.41
CA ALA A 39 -28.57 2.97 -18.88
C ALA A 39 -28.28 4.42 -19.31
N PRO A 40 -28.85 4.90 -20.43
CA PRO A 40 -28.56 6.24 -20.94
C PRO A 40 -28.69 7.29 -19.83
N ILE A 41 -27.60 8.03 -19.59
CA ILE A 41 -27.47 9.01 -18.48
C ILE A 41 -28.34 10.26 -18.72
N TYR A 42 -28.91 10.40 -19.94
CA TYR A 42 -29.79 11.50 -20.32
C TYR A 42 -31.02 11.55 -19.40
N GLY A 43 -31.02 12.51 -18.47
CA GLY A 43 -32.14 12.78 -17.55
C GLY A 43 -31.78 12.68 -16.07
N ARG A 44 -30.67 12.03 -15.69
CA ARG A 44 -30.27 11.88 -14.28
C ARG A 44 -29.11 12.83 -13.93
N LYS A 45 -29.45 14.10 -13.70
CA LYS A 45 -28.47 15.15 -13.34
C LYS A 45 -27.56 14.76 -12.16
N SER A 46 -28.09 14.03 -11.18
CA SER A 46 -27.35 13.53 -10.02
C SER A 46 -26.25 12.53 -10.40
N GLU A 47 -26.53 11.59 -11.30
CA GLU A 47 -25.56 10.59 -11.76
C GLU A 47 -24.49 11.21 -12.66
N ALA A 48 -24.88 12.08 -13.59
CA ALA A 48 -23.92 12.83 -14.42
C ALA A 48 -22.95 13.67 -13.56
N ASN A 49 -23.47 14.31 -12.50
CA ASN A 49 -22.65 15.06 -11.54
C ASN A 49 -21.74 14.14 -10.72
N PHE A 50 -22.22 12.97 -10.31
CA PHE A 50 -21.40 12.01 -9.56
C PHE A 50 -20.21 11.50 -10.38
N TYR A 51 -20.42 11.10 -11.64
CA TYR A 51 -19.33 10.64 -12.51
C TYR A 51 -18.33 11.74 -12.85
N SER A 52 -18.79 12.99 -13.01
CA SER A 52 -17.89 14.12 -13.25
C SER A 52 -17.01 14.40 -12.01
N MET A 53 -17.57 14.30 -10.80
CA MET A 53 -16.84 14.40 -9.54
C MET A 53 -15.78 13.29 -9.40
N LEU A 54 -16.15 12.03 -9.65
CA LEU A 54 -15.21 10.90 -9.61
C LEU A 54 -14.06 11.07 -10.62
N ASN A 55 -14.40 11.43 -11.87
CA ASN A 55 -13.40 11.64 -12.92
C ASN A 55 -12.47 12.82 -12.60
N ASN A 56 -13.01 13.90 -12.02
CA ASN A 56 -12.20 15.03 -11.58
C ASN A 56 -11.26 14.63 -10.44
N SER A 57 -11.75 13.91 -9.44
CA SER A 57 -10.93 13.39 -8.34
C SER A 57 -9.78 12.50 -8.85
N GLY A 58 -10.05 11.60 -9.82
CA GLY A 58 -9.02 10.77 -10.44
C GLY A 58 -7.99 11.53 -11.27
N ARG A 59 -8.37 12.65 -11.92
CA ARG A 59 -7.41 13.54 -12.60
C ARG A 59 -6.55 14.31 -11.60
N GLU A 60 -7.17 14.88 -10.57
CA GLU A 60 -6.47 15.60 -9.51
C GLU A 60 -5.46 14.68 -8.81
N TYR A 61 -5.86 13.46 -8.46
CA TYR A 61 -4.98 12.44 -7.87
C TYR A 61 -3.75 12.20 -8.75
N ARG A 62 -3.93 11.92 -10.04
CA ARG A 62 -2.81 11.69 -10.97
C ARG A 62 -1.92 12.92 -11.12
N GLY A 63 -2.50 14.12 -11.09
CA GLY A 63 -1.76 15.38 -11.06
C GLY A 63 -0.84 15.48 -9.85
N TRP A 64 -1.39 15.27 -8.65
CA TRP A 64 -0.62 15.29 -7.40
C TRP A 64 0.49 14.24 -7.35
N VAL A 65 0.23 13.02 -7.82
CA VAL A 65 1.27 11.96 -7.89
C VAL A 65 2.39 12.36 -8.85
N ARG A 66 2.05 12.92 -10.02
CA ARG A 66 3.05 13.37 -11.01
C ARG A 66 3.92 14.50 -10.45
N ASP A 67 3.30 15.49 -9.82
CA ASP A 67 4.02 16.62 -9.24
C ASP A 67 4.91 16.15 -8.09
N GLY A 68 4.42 15.27 -7.22
CA GLY A 68 5.22 14.66 -6.16
C GLY A 68 6.45 13.92 -6.69
N ARG A 69 6.31 13.15 -7.78
CA ARG A 69 7.45 12.48 -8.43
C ARG A 69 8.45 13.48 -9.01
N ASN A 70 7.97 14.56 -9.63
CA ASN A 70 8.84 15.61 -10.18
C ASN A 70 9.63 16.32 -9.07
N TYR A 71 8.97 16.68 -7.97
CA TYR A 71 9.63 17.28 -6.81
C TYR A 71 10.64 16.32 -6.18
N LEU A 72 10.27 15.05 -5.99
CA LEU A 72 11.17 14.04 -5.45
C LEU A 72 12.43 13.85 -6.33
N ALA A 73 12.28 13.84 -7.66
CA ALA A 73 13.40 13.73 -8.59
C ALA A 73 14.37 14.93 -8.48
N ARG A 74 13.87 16.10 -8.11
CA ARG A 74 14.65 17.32 -7.84
C ARG A 74 15.15 17.43 -6.41
N ARG A 75 14.88 16.43 -5.55
CA ARG A 75 15.15 16.44 -4.11
C ARG A 75 14.43 17.56 -3.36
N GLU A 76 13.35 18.09 -3.93
CA GLU A 76 12.45 19.06 -3.31
C GLU A 76 11.48 18.31 -2.38
N TYR A 77 12.00 17.76 -1.29
CA TYR A 77 11.29 16.77 -0.49
C TYR A 77 10.03 17.32 0.19
N GLU A 78 10.02 18.57 0.66
CA GLU A 78 8.84 19.15 1.31
C GLU A 78 7.67 19.33 0.33
N GLN A 79 7.96 19.81 -0.88
CA GLN A 79 6.98 19.90 -1.97
C GLN A 79 6.49 18.50 -2.38
N ALA A 80 7.39 17.52 -2.45
CA ALA A 80 7.05 16.13 -2.76
C ALA A 80 6.13 15.53 -1.68
N ILE A 81 6.45 15.70 -0.40
CA ILE A 81 5.62 15.27 0.74
C ILE A 81 4.24 15.91 0.64
N TRP A 82 4.17 17.21 0.40
CA TRP A 82 2.90 17.91 0.30
C TRP A 82 2.04 17.36 -0.85
N ALA A 83 2.61 17.19 -2.04
CA ALA A 83 1.91 16.65 -3.19
C ALA A 83 1.43 15.20 -2.96
N PHE A 84 2.29 14.33 -2.44
CA PHE A 84 1.90 12.95 -2.13
C PHE A 84 0.84 12.87 -1.03
N ARG A 85 0.87 13.75 -0.01
CA ARG A 85 -0.22 13.82 0.99
C ARG A 85 -1.56 14.21 0.37
N LYS A 86 -1.57 15.11 -0.62
CA LYS A 86 -2.80 15.43 -1.37
C LYS A 86 -3.30 14.23 -2.16
N ALA A 87 -2.40 13.49 -2.82
CA ALA A 87 -2.76 12.27 -3.53
C ALA A 87 -3.34 11.19 -2.60
N VAL A 88 -2.69 10.90 -1.45
CA VAL A 88 -3.21 9.94 -0.46
C VAL A 88 -4.56 10.37 0.10
N LYS A 89 -4.81 11.67 0.27
CA LYS A 89 -6.12 12.16 0.72
C LYS A 89 -7.24 11.88 -0.30
N LEU A 90 -6.93 11.98 -1.60
CA LEU A 90 -7.89 11.69 -2.67
C LEU A 90 -8.11 10.19 -2.84
N GLN A 91 -7.04 9.39 -2.74
CA GLN A 91 -7.11 7.93 -2.85
C GLN A 91 -6.33 7.26 -1.71
N PRO A 92 -6.98 7.01 -0.55
CA PRO A 92 -6.31 6.43 0.62
C PRO A 92 -5.85 4.98 0.44
N ALA A 93 -6.43 4.26 -0.53
CA ALA A 93 -6.13 2.87 -0.85
C ALA A 93 -5.13 2.72 -2.01
N ALA A 94 -4.36 3.77 -2.33
CA ALA A 94 -3.28 3.71 -3.32
C ALA A 94 -1.94 3.36 -2.65
N GLU A 95 -1.61 2.07 -2.64
CA GLU A 95 -0.38 1.51 -2.07
C GLU A 95 0.89 2.15 -2.63
N GLU A 96 0.96 2.35 -3.95
CA GLU A 96 2.11 2.95 -4.63
C GLU A 96 2.32 4.39 -4.17
N THR A 97 1.24 5.15 -3.93
CA THR A 97 1.36 6.53 -3.44
C THR A 97 1.81 6.58 -1.98
N ARG A 98 1.35 5.65 -1.15
CA ARG A 98 1.84 5.51 0.22
C ARG A 98 3.32 5.13 0.26
N PHE A 99 3.73 4.20 -0.60
CA PHE A 99 5.13 3.86 -0.79
C PHE A 99 5.97 5.08 -1.18
N LEU A 100 5.53 5.88 -2.16
CA LEU A 100 6.24 7.09 -2.57
C LEU A 100 6.31 8.13 -1.45
N LEU A 101 5.23 8.30 -0.67
CA LEU A 101 5.21 9.20 0.48
C LEU A 101 6.20 8.74 1.56
N ALA A 102 6.18 7.45 1.89
CA ALA A 102 7.11 6.83 2.85
C ALA A 102 8.57 7.02 2.42
N TRP A 103 8.86 6.75 1.15
CA TRP A 103 10.19 6.90 0.58
C TRP A 103 10.66 8.36 0.59
N THR A 104 9.74 9.30 0.36
CA THR A 104 10.05 10.73 0.44
C THR A 104 10.34 11.15 1.88
N TYR A 105 9.59 10.66 2.87
CA TYR A 105 9.90 10.90 4.29
C TYR A 105 11.29 10.38 4.66
N GLU A 106 11.62 9.15 4.27
CA GLU A 106 12.94 8.58 4.51
C GLU A 106 14.05 9.41 3.86
N LYS A 107 13.88 9.84 2.61
CA LYS A 107 14.87 10.69 1.92
C LYS A 107 15.04 12.05 2.58
N ARG A 108 13.94 12.63 3.08
CA ARG A 108 13.96 13.90 3.81
C ARG A 108 14.66 13.78 5.16
N GLY A 109 14.44 12.68 5.89
CA GLY A 109 15.15 12.41 7.14
C GLY A 109 16.65 12.22 6.92
N LEU A 110 17.03 11.49 5.87
CA LEU A 110 18.44 11.28 5.49
C LEU A 110 19.14 12.56 5.00
N GLU A 111 18.41 13.62 4.65
CA GLU A 111 19.00 14.92 4.33
C GLU A 111 19.62 15.58 5.57
N GLY A 112 19.05 15.34 6.77
CA GLY A 112 19.63 15.77 8.04
C GLY A 112 19.76 17.29 8.19
N LEU A 113 18.72 18.04 7.84
CA LEU A 113 18.75 19.52 7.92
C LEU A 113 18.99 19.99 9.38
N PRO A 114 19.84 21.02 9.61
CA PRO A 114 20.12 21.53 10.94
C PRO A 114 18.85 22.02 11.66
N GLY A 115 18.66 21.58 12.90
CA GLY A 115 17.51 21.98 13.73
C GLY A 115 16.21 21.22 13.44
N ASP A 116 16.22 20.28 12.50
CA ASP A 116 15.08 19.40 12.26
C ASP A 116 15.01 18.29 13.33
N SER A 117 13.94 18.30 14.11
CA SER A 117 13.66 17.31 15.16
C SER A 117 12.53 16.35 14.77
N THR A 118 12.10 16.37 13.50
CA THR A 118 11.02 15.52 13.02
C THR A 118 11.45 14.06 12.97
N ASP A 119 10.64 13.18 13.53
CA ASP A 119 10.83 11.72 13.42
C ASP A 119 10.36 11.22 12.04
N TRP A 120 11.18 11.51 11.03
CA TRP A 120 10.93 11.11 9.65
C TRP A 120 10.87 9.60 9.47
N ASP A 121 11.66 8.86 10.25
CA ASP A 121 11.69 7.40 10.20
C ASP A 121 10.36 6.82 10.68
N ALA A 122 9.75 7.34 11.75
CA ALA A 122 8.40 6.92 12.18
C ALA A 122 7.33 7.23 11.12
N LEU A 123 7.41 8.40 10.46
CA LEU A 123 6.51 8.74 9.35
C LEU A 123 6.67 7.79 8.17
N ALA A 124 7.91 7.43 7.81
CA ALA A 124 8.21 6.47 6.75
C ALA A 124 7.72 5.07 7.10
N ILE A 125 7.97 4.58 8.32
CA ILE A 125 7.50 3.26 8.79
C ILE A 125 5.97 3.16 8.65
N ARG A 126 5.23 4.18 9.08
CA ARG A 126 3.76 4.18 8.99
C ARG A 126 3.28 4.00 7.55
N GLU A 127 3.82 4.78 6.63
CA GLU A 127 3.34 4.75 5.24
C GLU A 127 3.85 3.52 4.46
N TYR A 128 5.05 3.02 4.75
CA TYR A 128 5.50 1.74 4.21
C TYR A 128 4.61 0.59 4.70
N THR A 129 4.28 0.57 6.00
CA THR A 129 3.40 -0.45 6.58
C THR A 129 2.03 -0.41 5.91
N ALA A 130 1.44 0.77 5.74
CA ALA A 130 0.15 0.91 5.07
C ALA A 130 0.20 0.47 3.59
N ALA A 131 1.29 0.72 2.86
CA ALA A 131 1.46 0.19 1.50
C ALA A 131 1.52 -1.34 1.46
N ILE A 132 2.20 -1.96 2.45
CA ILE A 132 2.29 -3.43 2.58
C ILE A 132 0.93 -4.02 2.95
N GLU A 133 0.16 -3.39 3.84
CA GLU A 133 -1.17 -3.88 4.24
C GLU A 133 -2.19 -3.82 3.10
N LEU A 134 -2.08 -2.84 2.20
CA LEU A 134 -3.00 -2.69 1.07
C LEU A 134 -2.80 -3.74 -0.02
N ALA A 135 -1.55 -4.11 -0.35
CA ALA A 135 -1.27 -4.98 -1.51
C ALA A 135 0.03 -5.80 -1.41
N ASP A 136 0.56 -6.06 -0.21
CA ASP A 136 1.87 -6.69 0.01
C ASP A 136 2.99 -6.08 -0.86
N HIS A 137 3.06 -4.76 -0.84
CA HIS A 137 3.96 -4.00 -1.72
C HIS A 137 5.45 -4.30 -1.45
N LEU A 138 6.04 -5.20 -2.25
CA LEU A 138 7.41 -5.70 -2.05
C LEU A 138 8.49 -4.60 -2.02
N PRO A 139 8.45 -3.55 -2.86
CA PRO A 139 9.40 -2.44 -2.74
C PRO A 139 9.30 -1.68 -1.40
N ALA A 140 8.08 -1.54 -0.85
CA ALA A 140 7.88 -0.92 0.47
C ALA A 140 8.45 -1.82 1.57
N ARG A 141 8.19 -3.13 1.47
CA ARG A 141 8.73 -4.14 2.38
C ARG A 141 10.26 -4.14 2.39
N PHE A 142 10.89 -4.00 1.22
CA PHE A 142 12.34 -3.93 1.10
C PHE A 142 12.90 -2.68 1.79
N ASN A 143 12.34 -1.50 1.50
CA ASN A 143 12.81 -0.26 2.11
C ASN A 143 12.56 -0.24 3.62
N LEU A 144 11.42 -0.75 4.08
CA LEU A 144 11.13 -0.89 5.51
C LEU A 144 12.15 -1.81 6.21
N ALA A 145 12.59 -2.88 5.56
CA ALA A 145 13.65 -3.73 6.08
C ALA A 145 14.98 -2.99 6.24
N LEU A 146 15.36 -2.20 5.23
CA LEU A 146 16.58 -1.38 5.29
C LEU A 146 16.49 -0.32 6.39
N LEU A 147 15.33 0.29 6.56
CA LEU A 147 15.05 1.25 7.62
C LEU A 147 15.17 0.59 9.00
N HIS A 148 14.55 -0.58 9.21
CA HIS A 148 14.72 -1.36 10.43
C HIS A 148 16.18 -1.73 10.70
N ARG A 149 16.93 -2.13 9.67
CA ARG A 149 18.36 -2.44 9.78
C ARG A 149 19.17 -1.23 10.26
N ARG A 150 18.86 -0.01 9.79
CA ARG A 150 19.54 1.22 10.24
C ARG A 150 19.30 1.54 11.72
N HIS A 151 18.18 1.06 12.28
CA HIS A 151 17.85 1.21 13.70
C HIS A 151 18.19 -0.03 14.52
N ASP A 152 19.08 -0.88 14.03
CA ASP A 152 19.51 -2.13 14.68
C ASP A 152 18.36 -3.12 14.99
N ARG A 153 17.21 -2.97 14.32
CA ARG A 153 16.04 -3.86 14.40
C ARG A 153 16.20 -5.01 13.41
N PHE A 154 17.22 -5.84 13.65
CA PHE A 154 17.65 -6.87 12.69
C PHE A 154 16.62 -7.99 12.50
N THR A 155 15.87 -8.35 13.54
CA THR A 155 14.83 -9.39 13.47
C THR A 155 13.71 -8.98 12.54
N GLU A 156 13.23 -7.74 12.67
CA GLU A 156 12.19 -7.15 11.83
C GLU A 156 12.69 -7.02 10.39
N ALA A 157 13.91 -6.52 10.20
CA ALA A 157 14.53 -6.43 8.88
C ALA A 157 14.60 -7.80 8.18
N ARG A 158 15.07 -8.83 8.89
CA ARG A 158 15.15 -10.20 8.38
C ARG A 158 13.79 -10.72 7.94
N ARG A 159 12.77 -10.61 8.78
CA ARG A 159 11.40 -11.06 8.47
C ARG A 159 10.86 -10.43 7.18
N HIS A 160 11.11 -9.13 6.97
CA HIS A 160 10.67 -8.45 5.76
C HIS A 160 11.43 -8.94 4.52
N LEU A 161 12.74 -9.14 4.61
CA LEU A 161 13.56 -9.60 3.48
C LEU A 161 13.28 -11.07 3.12
N GLU A 162 13.12 -11.95 4.12
CA GLU A 162 12.75 -13.36 3.93
C GLU A 162 11.44 -13.50 3.16
N HIS A 163 10.45 -12.68 3.52
CA HIS A 163 9.17 -12.66 2.82
C HIS A 163 9.32 -12.28 1.34
N ILE A 164 10.20 -11.33 1.00
CA ILE A 164 10.43 -10.98 -0.41
C ILE A 164 10.98 -12.18 -1.18
N VAL A 165 11.99 -12.85 -0.63
CA VAL A 165 12.62 -14.03 -1.26
C VAL A 165 11.63 -15.19 -1.37
N LEU A 166 10.71 -15.33 -0.40
CA LEU A 166 9.68 -16.36 -0.42
C LEU A 166 8.66 -16.14 -1.54
N ILE A 167 8.17 -14.91 -1.72
CA ILE A 167 7.15 -14.57 -2.72
C ILE A 167 7.73 -14.60 -4.14
N ASP A 168 8.95 -14.09 -4.30
CA ASP A 168 9.65 -14.07 -5.57
C ASP A 168 11.13 -14.28 -5.32
N ASN A 169 11.69 -15.39 -5.80
CA ASN A 169 13.11 -15.71 -5.63
C ASN A 169 13.97 -15.40 -6.87
N LYS A 170 13.40 -14.87 -7.95
CA LYS A 170 14.12 -14.65 -9.22
C LYS A 170 14.32 -13.18 -9.56
N SER A 171 13.50 -12.26 -9.05
CA SER A 171 13.65 -10.84 -9.37
C SER A 171 14.96 -10.24 -8.87
N SER A 172 15.31 -9.09 -9.48
CA SER A 172 16.41 -8.26 -9.00
C SER A 172 16.19 -7.80 -7.55
N LEU A 173 14.94 -7.56 -7.14
CA LEU A 173 14.59 -7.21 -5.77
C LEU A 173 14.88 -8.37 -4.81
N ALA A 174 14.51 -9.60 -5.18
CA ALA A 174 14.81 -10.80 -4.42
C ALA A 174 16.31 -11.04 -4.22
N LYS A 175 17.09 -10.84 -5.29
CA LYS A 175 18.56 -10.94 -5.24
C LYS A 175 19.14 -9.92 -4.27
N ARG A 176 18.68 -8.66 -4.34
CA ARG A 176 19.07 -7.61 -3.39
C ARG A 176 18.67 -7.97 -1.95
N ALA A 177 17.47 -8.52 -1.75
CA ALA A 177 17.02 -8.96 -0.44
C ALA A 177 17.89 -10.10 0.11
N SER A 178 18.29 -11.05 -0.74
CA SER A 178 19.18 -12.15 -0.37
C SER A 178 20.57 -11.66 0.05
N VAL A 179 21.10 -10.63 -0.62
CA VAL A 179 22.36 -9.98 -0.25
C VAL A 179 22.26 -9.35 1.14
N GLU A 180 21.20 -8.58 1.40
CA GLU A 180 20.99 -7.96 2.72
C GLU A 180 20.78 -9.02 3.82
N LEU A 181 20.07 -10.11 3.55
CA LEU A 181 19.94 -11.23 4.49
C LEU A 181 21.28 -11.86 4.83
N SER A 182 22.12 -12.10 3.82
CA SER A 182 23.46 -12.66 4.02
C SER A 182 24.32 -11.74 4.90
N ALA A 183 24.21 -10.42 4.71
CA ALA A 183 24.89 -9.44 5.56
C ALA A 183 24.39 -9.48 7.01
N LEU A 184 23.07 -9.61 7.21
CA LEU A 184 22.48 -9.73 8.55
C LEU A 184 22.91 -11.01 9.28
N PHE A 185 23.00 -12.15 8.59
CA PHE A 185 23.48 -13.39 9.22
C PHE A 185 24.97 -13.33 9.57
N ALA A 186 25.79 -12.70 8.73
CA ALA A 186 27.19 -12.48 9.03
C ALA A 186 27.38 -11.59 10.28
N GLN A 187 26.46 -10.65 10.53
CA GLN A 187 26.46 -9.81 11.73
C GLN A 187 26.15 -10.61 13.00
N ASP A 188 25.17 -11.53 12.96
CA ASP A 188 24.86 -12.42 14.09
C ASP A 188 25.99 -13.41 14.42
N MET A 189 26.76 -13.82 13.41
CA MET A 189 27.90 -14.74 13.57
C MET A 189 29.20 -14.08 14.00
N ARG A 190 29.29 -12.74 14.03
CA ARG A 190 30.44 -12.08 14.67
C ARG A 190 30.36 -12.36 16.16
N PRO A 191 31.36 -13.02 16.78
CA PRO A 191 31.35 -13.22 18.22
C PRO A 191 31.21 -11.84 18.86
N ARG A 192 30.18 -11.65 19.68
CA ARG A 192 30.13 -10.50 20.58
C ARG A 192 31.46 -10.53 21.32
N SER A 193 32.36 -9.61 20.99
CA SER A 193 33.65 -9.52 21.64
C SER A 193 33.31 -9.42 23.13
N ILE A 194 33.59 -10.49 23.87
CA ILE A 194 33.47 -10.49 25.32
C ILE A 194 34.41 -9.36 25.72
N SER A 195 33.87 -8.25 26.24
CA SER A 195 34.67 -7.24 26.90
C SER A 195 35.21 -7.91 28.15
N THR A 196 36.30 -8.65 28.01
CA THR A 196 37.12 -9.07 29.14
C THR A 196 37.75 -7.79 29.65
N THR A 197 37.04 -7.08 30.51
CA THR A 197 37.67 -6.26 31.53
C THR A 197 38.49 -7.22 32.37
N PHE A 198 39.72 -7.48 31.93
CA PHE A 198 40.79 -7.94 32.79
C PHE A 198 40.97 -6.83 33.82
N ARG A 199 40.29 -6.99 34.95
CA ARG A 199 40.58 -6.25 36.15
C ARG A 199 41.94 -6.79 36.57
N ASP A 200 43.00 -6.07 36.22
CA ASP A 200 44.34 -6.28 36.79
C ASP A 200 44.20 -6.13 38.30
N SER A 201 44.02 -7.27 38.97
CA SER A 201 44.31 -7.44 40.38
C SER A 201 45.77 -7.87 40.46
N SER A 202 46.66 -6.90 40.31
CA SER A 202 48.08 -7.07 40.62
C SER A 202 48.52 -5.94 41.52
N ASN A 203 48.72 -6.33 42.79
CA ASN A 203 49.67 -5.83 43.78
C ASN A 203 49.24 -4.54 44.52
N GLU A 204 48.89 -4.65 45.81
CA GLU A 204 49.81 -4.61 46.97
C GLU A 204 50.46 -3.24 47.16
#